data_AF-A0A0U2PCZ0-F1
#
_entry.id   AF-A0A0U2PCZ0-F1
#
_cell.length_a   1.000
_cell.length_b   1.000
_cell.length_c   1.000
_cell.angle_alpha   90.00
_cell.angle_beta   90.00
_cell.angle_gamma   90.00
#
_symmetry.space_group_name_H-M   'P 1'
#
loop_
_entity.id
_entity.type
_entity.pdbx_description
1 polymer ?
#
loop_
_entity_poly.entity_id
_entity_poly.type
_entity_poly.pdbx_seq_one_letter_code
_entity_poly.pdbx_strand_id
1 'polypeptide(L)'
;MSDFSEDESIRTTSKSSDLDDYDILSIINMSAAVPSNSDLEFRKFIWAAMATYAFGNKSIDNVMKRYDYAWQEWKKGAYERDPLILSLRGMFKIINKVSSDLEKTEVENSLSSICAKAALCRLEASFKAAYGLVRKEYIFETDAVAKVILEQLAWAYSAKGLNEEDLLKLKPNKCITKFKEFFPESGTFYGRINKWAHLDPFIVKQYEKFHNEQVSVVRRSHQNSRESGGTIIMLSLVYLNLVQVLFSIYKKDDFQKLFDKLSSFRNSYEEDLKSDL
;
A
#
# COMPACT_ATOMS: atom_id res chain seq x y z
N MET A 1 -25.33 -34.45 4.91
CA MET A 1 -24.13 -34.49 5.77
C MET A 1 -23.00 -35.02 4.92
N SER A 2 -22.25 -34.13 4.29
CA SER A 2 -21.05 -34.48 3.54
C SER A 2 -19.86 -33.94 4.33
N ASP A 3 -18.98 -34.86 4.72
CA ASP A 3 -17.71 -34.58 5.36
C ASP A 3 -16.91 -33.55 4.55
N PHE A 4 -16.70 -32.37 5.12
CA PHE A 4 -15.57 -31.53 4.78
C PHE A 4 -14.38 -32.05 5.59
N SER A 5 -13.71 -33.07 5.06
CA SER A 5 -12.35 -33.37 5.51
C SER A 5 -11.46 -32.19 5.11
N GLU A 6 -11.10 -31.36 6.08
CA GLU A 6 -10.14 -30.28 5.90
C GLU A 6 -8.79 -30.87 5.49
N ASP A 7 -8.40 -30.59 4.25
CA ASP A 7 -7.05 -30.77 3.77
C ASP A 7 -6.19 -29.68 4.43
N GLU A 8 -5.59 -30.01 5.58
CA GLU A 8 -4.64 -29.18 6.35
C GLU A 8 -3.34 -28.86 5.57
N SER A 9 -3.27 -29.16 4.28
CA SER A 9 -2.17 -28.76 3.40
C SER A 9 -2.30 -27.33 2.85
N ILE A 10 -3.04 -26.43 3.53
CA ILE A 10 -2.90 -24.99 3.28
C ILE A 10 -1.43 -24.66 3.52
N ARG A 11 -0.68 -24.59 2.42
CA ARG A 11 0.71 -24.19 2.38
C ARG A 11 0.78 -22.86 3.11
N THR A 12 1.26 -22.90 4.34
CA THR A 12 1.96 -21.77 4.94
C THR A 12 3.17 -21.56 4.06
N THR A 13 2.98 -20.82 2.96
CA THR A 13 4.10 -20.23 2.25
C THR A 13 4.85 -19.48 3.34
N SER A 14 6.03 -20.00 3.70
CA SER A 14 6.98 -19.27 4.51
C SER A 14 7.00 -17.87 3.94
N LYS A 15 6.80 -16.85 4.79
CA LYS A 15 6.88 -15.44 4.39
C LYS A 15 8.16 -15.31 3.55
N SER A 16 8.06 -15.35 2.23
CA SER A 16 9.18 -15.02 1.38
C SER A 16 9.45 -13.58 1.76
N SER A 17 10.61 -13.34 2.38
CA SER A 17 11.06 -12.02 2.82
C SER A 17 10.58 -10.98 1.82
N ASP A 18 9.75 -10.03 2.28
CA ASP A 18 9.02 -9.03 1.49
C ASP A 18 9.65 -8.71 0.13
N LEU A 19 9.33 -9.51 -0.90
CA LEU A 19 9.85 -9.31 -2.26
C LEU A 19 9.37 -7.99 -2.88
N ASP A 20 8.40 -7.35 -2.23
CA ASP A 20 7.79 -6.11 -2.64
C ASP A 20 8.43 -4.87 -2.02
N ASP A 21 9.34 -4.97 -1.03
CA ASP A 21 9.98 -3.81 -0.40
C ASP A 21 11.49 -3.74 -0.67
N TYR A 22 11.83 -3.52 -1.93
CA TYR A 22 13.19 -3.25 -2.41
C TYR A 22 13.35 -1.81 -2.87
N ASP A 23 14.57 -1.29 -2.88
CA ASP A 23 14.95 -0.11 -3.63
C ASP A 23 15.70 -0.52 -4.89
N ILE A 24 15.69 0.36 -5.90
CA ILE A 24 16.46 0.16 -7.13
C ILE A 24 17.71 1.01 -7.05
N LEU A 25 18.87 0.34 -7.01
CA LEU A 25 20.16 0.96 -7.28
C LEU A 25 20.39 0.90 -8.78
N SER A 26 20.81 2.01 -9.38
CA SER A 26 21.08 2.07 -10.81
C SER A 26 22.44 2.68 -11.08
N ILE A 27 23.11 2.18 -12.12
CA ILE A 27 24.30 2.80 -12.70
C ILE A 27 24.32 2.58 -14.22
N ILE A 28 24.40 3.65 -14.99
CA ILE A 28 24.26 3.64 -16.46
C ILE A 28 23.02 2.80 -16.87
N ASN A 29 23.23 1.65 -17.52
CA ASN A 29 22.21 0.76 -18.05
C ASN A 29 22.00 -0.49 -17.17
N MET A 30 22.51 -0.47 -15.94
CA MET A 30 22.35 -1.56 -14.97
C MET A 30 21.47 -1.11 -13.81
N SER A 31 20.66 -2.06 -13.32
CA SER A 31 19.85 -1.89 -12.13
C SER A 31 19.88 -3.14 -11.28
N ALA A 32 19.90 -2.97 -9.96
CA ALA A 32 19.77 -4.04 -8.99
C ALA A 32 18.70 -3.67 -7.96
N ALA A 33 17.81 -4.62 -7.69
CA ALA A 33 16.88 -4.53 -6.57
C ALA A 33 17.61 -4.95 -5.28
N VAL A 34 17.56 -4.10 -4.26
CA VAL A 34 18.12 -4.37 -2.93
C VAL A 34 17.04 -4.19 -1.88
N PRO A 35 16.97 -5.00 -0.81
CA PRO A 35 16.00 -4.78 0.26
C PRO A 35 16.08 -3.35 0.81
N SER A 36 14.93 -2.71 1.04
CA SER A 36 14.88 -1.32 1.49
C SER A 36 15.55 -1.09 2.85
N ASN A 37 15.62 -2.13 3.67
CA ASN A 37 16.24 -2.14 4.99
C ASN A 37 17.68 -2.69 5.01
N SER A 38 18.28 -2.97 3.84
CA SER A 38 19.67 -3.43 3.75
C SER A 38 20.65 -2.35 4.23
N ASP A 39 21.75 -2.79 4.83
CA ASP A 39 22.78 -1.89 5.34
C ASP A 39 23.56 -1.21 4.21
N LEU A 40 24.19 -0.08 4.55
CA LEU A 40 24.88 0.77 3.57
C LEU A 40 26.08 0.05 2.92
N GLU A 41 26.74 -0.84 3.65
CA GLU A 41 27.91 -1.56 3.16
C GLU A 41 27.50 -2.58 2.10
N PHE A 42 26.47 -3.39 2.37
CA PHE A 42 25.87 -4.29 1.39
C PHE A 42 25.45 -3.54 0.12
N ARG A 43 24.73 -2.43 0.27
CA ARG A 43 24.30 -1.62 -0.88
C ARG A 43 25.51 -1.07 -1.67
N LYS A 44 26.56 -0.63 -0.97
CA LYS A 44 27.81 -0.16 -1.60
C LYS A 44 28.49 -1.28 -2.37
N PHE A 45 28.51 -2.50 -1.83
CA PHE A 45 29.04 -3.68 -2.52
C PHE A 45 28.26 -3.98 -3.81
N ILE A 46 26.93 -4.01 -3.76
CA ILE A 46 26.10 -4.23 -4.95
C ILE A 46 26.36 -3.15 -6.00
N TRP A 47 26.36 -1.87 -5.60
CA TRP A 47 26.66 -0.76 -6.50
C TRP A 47 28.06 -0.87 -7.12
N ALA A 48 29.08 -1.19 -6.31
CA ALA A 48 30.45 -1.31 -6.78
C ALA A 48 30.63 -2.51 -7.73
N ALA A 49 29.90 -3.61 -7.52
CA ALA A 49 29.86 -4.72 -8.46
C ALA A 49 29.28 -4.28 -9.82
N MET A 50 28.15 -3.56 -9.83
CA MET A 50 27.58 -3.01 -11.06
C MET A 50 28.54 -2.03 -11.74
N ALA A 51 29.15 -1.11 -10.99
CA ALA A 51 30.10 -0.14 -11.51
C ALA A 51 31.38 -0.79 -12.05
N THR A 52 31.84 -1.87 -11.42
CA THR A 52 32.99 -2.63 -11.90
C THR A 52 32.73 -3.15 -13.31
N TYR A 53 31.57 -3.76 -13.53
CA TYR A 53 31.16 -4.24 -14.84
C TYR A 53 30.94 -3.09 -15.83
N ALA A 54 30.13 -2.10 -15.45
CA ALA A 54 29.71 -1.00 -16.33
C ALA A 54 30.87 -0.14 -16.86
N PHE A 55 31.93 0.03 -16.07
CA PHE A 55 33.11 0.82 -16.43
C PHE A 55 34.31 -0.03 -16.88
N GLY A 56 34.18 -1.36 -16.94
CA GLY A 56 35.28 -2.26 -17.32
C GLY A 56 36.44 -2.32 -16.31
N ASN A 57 36.17 -2.09 -15.03
CA ASN A 57 37.19 -2.26 -13.98
C ASN A 57 37.41 -3.75 -13.67
N LYS A 58 38.61 -4.10 -13.18
CA LYS A 58 38.97 -5.50 -12.84
C LYS A 58 38.74 -5.87 -11.36
N SER A 59 38.44 -4.90 -10.50
CA SER A 59 38.35 -5.11 -9.05
C SER A 59 37.30 -4.20 -8.44
N ILE A 60 36.39 -4.81 -7.66
CA ILE A 60 35.37 -4.13 -6.87
C ILE A 60 36.01 -3.25 -5.79
N ASP A 61 37.07 -3.73 -5.12
CA ASP A 61 37.77 -2.98 -4.07
C ASP A 61 38.37 -1.67 -4.60
N ASN A 62 38.92 -1.71 -5.82
CA ASN A 62 39.44 -0.51 -6.47
C ASN A 62 38.30 0.49 -6.76
N VAL A 63 37.13 0.00 -7.19
CA VAL A 63 35.95 0.84 -7.42
C VAL A 63 35.44 1.47 -6.13
N MET A 64 35.32 0.68 -5.05
CA MET A 64 34.85 1.16 -3.74
C MET A 64 35.74 2.24 -3.13
N LYS A 65 37.05 2.22 -3.41
CA LYS A 65 38.02 3.23 -2.98
C LYS A 65 38.00 4.47 -3.88
N ARG A 66 37.98 4.27 -5.20
CA ARG A 66 38.17 5.34 -6.19
C ARG A 66 36.91 6.14 -6.49
N TYR A 67 35.74 5.53 -6.38
CA TYR A 67 34.45 6.13 -6.74
C TYR A 67 33.53 6.32 -5.53
N ASP A 68 34.09 6.48 -4.33
CA ASP A 68 33.28 6.74 -3.13
C ASP A 68 32.42 8.00 -3.28
N TYR A 69 32.95 9.05 -3.93
CA TYR A 69 32.20 10.28 -4.23
C TYR A 69 30.95 9.99 -5.07
N ALA A 70 31.07 9.17 -6.13
CA ALA A 70 29.95 8.79 -6.98
C ALA A 70 28.95 7.94 -6.19
N TRP A 71 29.44 7.01 -5.36
CA TRP A 71 28.57 6.25 -4.46
C TRP A 71 27.70 7.15 -3.57
N GLN A 72 28.22 8.28 -3.07
CA GLN A 72 27.41 9.20 -2.25
C GLN A 72 26.15 9.72 -2.98
N GLU A 73 26.20 9.84 -4.30
CA GLU A 73 25.06 10.22 -5.14
C GLU A 73 24.05 9.09 -5.32
N TRP A 74 24.49 7.83 -5.31
CA TRP A 74 23.67 6.65 -5.64
C TRP A 74 23.33 5.78 -4.43
N LYS A 75 23.81 6.15 -3.23
CA LYS A 75 23.62 5.35 -2.01
C LYS A 75 22.17 5.15 -1.60
N LYS A 76 21.32 6.10 -1.97
CA LYS A 76 19.87 6.01 -1.85
C LYS A 76 19.27 5.60 -3.17
N GLY A 77 18.45 4.55 -3.16
CA GLY A 77 17.76 4.10 -4.36
C GLY A 77 16.72 5.11 -4.85
N ALA A 78 16.21 4.90 -6.06
CA ALA A 78 15.25 5.83 -6.69
C ALA A 78 14.00 6.07 -5.81
N TYR A 79 13.45 5.00 -5.23
CA TYR A 79 12.26 5.07 -4.37
C TYR A 79 12.51 5.68 -2.99
N GLU A 80 13.76 5.65 -2.48
CA GLU A 80 14.12 6.31 -1.22
C GLU A 80 14.21 7.83 -1.33
N ARG A 81 14.03 8.37 -2.54
CA ARG A 81 13.96 9.81 -2.79
C ARG A 81 12.54 10.29 -3.03
N ASP A 82 11.61 9.37 -3.27
CA ASP A 82 10.22 9.69 -3.55
C ASP A 82 9.44 9.81 -2.22
N PRO A 83 9.00 11.01 -1.84
CA PRO A 83 8.33 11.23 -0.57
C PRO A 83 6.99 10.48 -0.43
N LEU A 84 6.26 10.28 -1.53
CA LEU A 84 5.03 9.50 -1.51
C LEU A 84 5.35 8.04 -1.18
N ILE A 85 6.37 7.46 -1.82
CA ILE A 85 6.75 6.08 -1.57
C ILE A 85 7.26 5.89 -0.15
N LEU A 86 8.05 6.84 0.36
CA LEU A 86 8.49 6.85 1.76
C LEU A 86 7.31 6.94 2.74
N SER A 87 6.34 7.80 2.46
CA SER A 87 5.12 7.95 3.26
C SER A 87 4.29 6.67 3.26
N LEU A 88 4.02 6.08 2.09
CA LEU A 88 3.29 4.82 1.98
C LEU A 88 4.01 3.65 2.68
N ARG A 89 5.34 3.58 2.57
CA ARG A 89 6.16 2.60 3.30
C ARG A 89 6.02 2.79 4.81
N GLY A 90 6.08 4.02 5.29
CA GLY A 90 5.87 4.37 6.69
C GLY A 90 4.48 3.98 7.20
N MET A 91 3.44 4.26 6.40
CA MET A 91 2.07 3.87 6.70
C MET A 91 1.88 2.36 6.74
N PHE A 92 2.43 1.64 5.77
CA PHE A 92 2.31 0.19 5.73
C PHE A 92 2.91 -0.47 6.97
N LYS A 93 4.05 0.03 7.47
CA LYS A 93 4.62 -0.44 8.75
C LYS A 93 3.66 -0.26 9.93
N ILE A 94 2.92 0.86 9.96
CA ILE A 94 1.89 1.10 10.97
C ILE A 94 0.72 0.12 10.78
N ILE A 95 0.22 -0.05 9.56
CA ILE A 95 -0.88 -0.97 9.25
C ILE A 95 -0.54 -2.41 9.64
N ASN A 96 0.68 -2.86 9.32
CA ASN A 96 1.16 -4.19 9.68
C ASN A 96 1.19 -4.38 11.22
N LYS A 97 1.68 -3.36 11.96
CA LYS A 97 1.62 -3.34 13.42
C LYS A 97 0.19 -3.41 13.94
N VAL A 98 -0.70 -2.55 13.45
CA VAL A 98 -2.12 -2.47 13.86
C VAL A 98 -2.84 -3.78 13.58
N SER A 99 -2.62 -4.39 12.41
CA SER A 99 -3.19 -5.69 12.04
C SER A 99 -2.70 -6.79 12.98
N SER A 100 -1.40 -6.81 13.28
CA SER A 100 -0.80 -7.78 14.21
C SER A 100 -1.32 -7.61 15.65
N ASP A 101 -1.54 -6.37 16.09
CA ASP A 101 -2.08 -6.06 17.41
C ASP A 101 -3.58 -6.43 17.48
N LEU A 102 -4.35 -6.15 16.41
CA LEU A 102 -5.76 -6.56 16.28
C LEU A 102 -5.91 -8.08 16.27
N GLU A 103 -5.04 -8.80 15.57
CA GLU A 103 -5.05 -10.27 15.50
C GLU A 103 -4.93 -10.90 16.90
N LYS A 104 -4.14 -10.29 17.78
CA LYS A 104 -3.93 -10.73 19.18
C LYS A 104 -5.03 -10.27 20.14
N THR A 105 -5.88 -9.34 19.73
CA THR A 105 -6.93 -8.78 20.59
C THR A 105 -8.06 -9.79 20.75
N GLU A 106 -8.47 -10.06 22.00
CA GLU A 106 -9.68 -10.82 22.29
C GLU A 106 -10.91 -10.02 21.87
N VAL A 107 -11.83 -10.68 21.19
CA VAL A 107 -13.09 -10.08 20.76
C VAL A 107 -14.25 -10.84 21.35
N GLU A 108 -15.39 -10.17 21.47
CA GLU A 108 -16.65 -10.79 21.82
C GLU A 108 -16.88 -12.06 20.99
N ASN A 109 -17.32 -13.13 21.63
CA ASN A 109 -17.60 -14.42 20.98
C ASN A 109 -18.93 -14.38 20.20
N SER A 110 -19.06 -13.40 19.30
CA SER A 110 -20.15 -13.27 18.34
C SER A 110 -19.58 -13.38 16.94
N LEU A 111 -20.30 -14.08 16.06
CA LEU A 111 -19.89 -14.28 14.67
C LEU A 111 -19.59 -12.94 13.96
N SER A 112 -20.41 -11.92 14.21
CA SER A 112 -20.20 -10.59 13.64
C SER A 112 -18.89 -9.94 14.08
N SER A 113 -18.46 -10.12 15.33
CA SER A 113 -17.17 -9.61 15.83
C SER A 113 -15.99 -10.33 15.22
N ILE A 114 -16.08 -11.66 15.13
CA ILE A 114 -15.05 -12.52 14.52
C ILE A 114 -14.88 -12.16 13.05
N CYS A 115 -15.97 -12.08 12.28
CA CYS A 115 -15.89 -11.75 10.86
C CYS A 115 -15.42 -10.31 10.61
N ALA A 116 -15.86 -9.32 11.42
CA ALA A 116 -15.38 -7.95 11.28
C ALA A 116 -13.87 -7.85 11.56
N LYS A 117 -13.38 -8.53 12.61
CA LYS A 117 -11.94 -8.62 12.90
C LYS A 117 -11.18 -9.28 11.75
N ALA A 118 -11.65 -10.43 11.27
CA ALA A 118 -11.01 -11.15 10.17
C ALA A 118 -10.91 -10.31 8.89
N ALA A 119 -11.98 -9.59 8.53
CA ALA A 119 -11.99 -8.68 7.39
C ALA A 119 -10.93 -7.58 7.52
N LEU A 120 -10.79 -6.99 8.72
CA LEU A 120 -9.81 -5.93 8.97
C LEU A 120 -8.37 -6.45 9.01
N CYS A 121 -8.09 -7.58 9.66
CA CYS A 121 -6.75 -8.19 9.65
C CYS A 121 -6.29 -8.51 8.22
N ARG A 122 -7.19 -9.03 7.37
CA ARG A 122 -6.89 -9.35 5.97
C ARG A 122 -6.53 -8.12 5.13
N LEU A 123 -6.93 -6.91 5.54
CA LEU A 123 -6.62 -5.68 4.80
C LEU A 123 -5.13 -5.35 4.78
N GLU A 124 -4.32 -5.86 5.72
CA GLU A 124 -2.86 -5.68 5.71
C GLU A 124 -2.25 -6.09 4.37
N ALA A 125 -2.63 -7.25 3.83
CA ALA A 125 -2.18 -7.72 2.54
C ALA A 125 -2.67 -6.84 1.38
N SER A 126 -3.85 -6.23 1.49
CA SER A 126 -4.38 -5.33 0.46
C SER A 126 -3.65 -3.99 0.44
N PHE A 127 -3.35 -3.43 1.62
CA PHE A 127 -2.51 -2.24 1.72
C PHE A 127 -1.10 -2.49 1.19
N LYS A 128 -0.51 -3.66 1.49
CA LYS A 128 0.78 -4.06 0.94
C LYS A 128 0.75 -4.12 -0.59
N ALA A 129 -0.28 -4.77 -1.15
CA ALA A 129 -0.45 -4.86 -2.60
C ALA A 129 -0.61 -3.48 -3.23
N ALA A 130 -1.46 -2.62 -2.67
CA ALA A 130 -1.65 -1.26 -3.15
C ALA A 130 -0.35 -0.44 -3.13
N TYR A 131 0.43 -0.52 -2.05
CA TYR A 131 1.76 0.08 -1.97
C TYR A 131 2.68 -0.38 -3.12
N GLY A 132 2.75 -1.70 -3.36
CA GLY A 132 3.56 -2.26 -4.43
C GLY A 132 3.10 -1.83 -5.83
N LEU A 133 1.80 -1.62 -6.03
CA LEU A 133 1.22 -1.16 -7.28
C LEU A 133 1.49 0.33 -7.53
N VAL A 134 1.35 1.19 -6.52
CA VAL A 134 1.71 2.62 -6.62
C VAL A 134 3.18 2.77 -7.00
N ARG A 135 4.07 1.98 -6.37
CA ARG A 135 5.50 1.97 -6.70
C ARG A 135 5.83 1.58 -8.13
N LYS A 136 5.01 0.71 -8.73
CA LYS A 136 5.15 0.27 -10.12
C LYS A 136 4.34 1.13 -11.09
N GLU A 137 3.73 2.20 -10.57
CA GLU A 137 2.90 3.16 -11.30
C GLU A 137 1.67 2.55 -11.99
N TYR A 138 1.15 1.45 -11.43
CA TYR A 138 -0.01 0.72 -11.95
C TYR A 138 -1.31 1.27 -11.38
N ILE A 139 -1.80 2.35 -11.99
CA ILE A 139 -2.95 3.09 -11.47
C ILE A 139 -4.25 2.27 -11.41
N PHE A 140 -4.61 1.58 -12.49
CA PHE A 140 -5.90 0.88 -12.58
C PHE A 140 -5.99 -0.23 -11.53
N GLU A 141 -4.91 -0.98 -11.38
CA GLU A 141 -4.77 -2.03 -10.39
C GLU A 141 -4.75 -1.44 -8.97
N THR A 142 -4.08 -0.31 -8.77
CA THR A 142 -4.06 0.37 -7.46
C THR A 142 -5.47 0.78 -7.04
N ASP A 143 -6.24 1.40 -7.93
CA ASP A 143 -7.61 1.84 -7.64
C ASP A 143 -8.57 0.65 -7.48
N ALA A 144 -8.38 -0.44 -8.23
CA ALA A 144 -9.11 -1.68 -8.00
C ALA A 144 -8.87 -2.23 -6.58
N VAL A 145 -7.62 -2.21 -6.10
CA VAL A 145 -7.30 -2.63 -4.72
C VAL A 145 -7.83 -1.62 -3.70
N ALA A 146 -7.73 -0.31 -3.96
CA ALA A 146 -8.29 0.74 -3.10
C ALA A 146 -9.81 0.57 -2.92
N LYS A 147 -10.52 0.18 -3.97
CA LYS A 147 -11.94 -0.15 -3.92
C LYS A 147 -12.22 -1.32 -2.98
N VAL A 148 -11.48 -2.41 -3.11
CA VAL A 148 -11.61 -3.58 -2.22
C VAL A 148 -11.36 -3.19 -0.77
N ILE A 149 -10.36 -2.34 -0.51
CA ILE A 149 -10.09 -1.83 0.83
C ILE A 149 -11.30 -1.06 1.37
N LEU A 150 -11.82 -0.09 0.61
CA LEU A 150 -12.97 0.71 1.02
C LEU A 150 -14.23 -0.14 1.25
N GLU A 151 -14.51 -1.10 0.37
CA GLU A 151 -15.66 -1.99 0.50
C GLU A 151 -15.54 -2.90 1.73
N GLN A 152 -14.34 -3.41 2.05
CA GLN A 152 -14.12 -4.23 3.25
C GLN A 152 -14.18 -3.41 4.54
N LEU A 153 -13.68 -2.16 4.56
CA LEU A 153 -13.85 -1.24 5.68
C LEU A 153 -15.34 -0.98 5.96
N ALA A 154 -16.08 -0.65 4.91
CA ALA A 154 -17.52 -0.41 5.01
C ALA A 154 -18.29 -1.65 5.47
N TRP A 155 -17.90 -2.83 4.96
CA TRP A 155 -18.49 -4.09 5.37
C TRP A 155 -18.21 -4.41 6.83
N ALA A 156 -16.96 -4.29 7.31
CA ALA A 156 -16.61 -4.55 8.71
C ALA A 156 -17.37 -3.62 9.68
N TYR A 157 -17.48 -2.34 9.33
CA TYR A 157 -18.31 -1.37 10.08
C TYR A 157 -19.78 -1.78 10.14
N SER A 158 -20.32 -2.24 9.01
CA SER A 158 -21.74 -2.63 8.93
C SER A 158 -22.03 -3.95 9.62
N ALA A 159 -21.08 -4.87 9.60
CA ALA A 159 -21.20 -6.22 10.16
C ALA A 159 -21.18 -6.23 11.69
N LYS A 160 -20.35 -5.38 12.33
CA LYS A 160 -20.19 -5.38 13.79
C LYS A 160 -21.53 -5.11 14.48
N GLY A 161 -21.92 -6.02 15.38
CA GLY A 161 -23.15 -5.92 16.18
C GLY A 161 -24.41 -6.48 15.50
N LEU A 162 -24.31 -7.02 14.28
CA LEU A 162 -25.42 -7.77 13.69
C LEU A 162 -25.56 -9.16 14.33
N ASN A 163 -26.79 -9.67 14.33
CA ASN A 163 -27.05 -11.09 14.56
C ASN A 163 -26.60 -11.91 13.33
N GLU A 164 -26.56 -13.23 13.50
CA GLU A 164 -26.08 -14.16 12.47
C GLU A 164 -26.92 -14.12 11.18
N GLU A 165 -28.25 -14.06 11.30
CA GLU A 165 -29.15 -14.05 10.14
C GLU A 165 -28.94 -12.79 9.26
N ASP A 166 -28.83 -11.64 9.90
CA ASP A 166 -28.60 -10.36 9.22
C ASP A 166 -27.18 -10.28 8.62
N LEU A 167 -26.19 -10.86 9.31
CA LEU A 167 -24.82 -10.93 8.82
C LEU A 167 -24.72 -11.73 7.52
N LEU A 168 -25.41 -12.88 7.43
CA LEU A 168 -25.42 -13.73 6.23
C LEU A 168 -26.09 -13.05 5.02
N LYS A 169 -26.97 -12.08 5.25
CA LYS A 169 -27.65 -11.31 4.19
C LYS A 169 -26.88 -10.05 3.79
N LEU A 170 -25.82 -9.69 4.51
CA LEU A 170 -25.09 -8.44 4.31
C LEU A 170 -24.31 -8.44 2.99
N LYS A 171 -24.64 -7.50 2.09
CA LYS A 171 -23.98 -7.36 0.78
C LYS A 171 -22.91 -6.26 0.82
N PRO A 172 -21.62 -6.56 0.57
CA PRO A 172 -20.52 -5.59 0.64
C PRO A 172 -20.75 -4.31 -0.15
N ASN A 173 -21.26 -4.42 -1.38
CA ASN A 173 -21.51 -3.27 -2.25
C ASN A 173 -22.62 -2.31 -1.74
N LYS A 174 -23.43 -2.73 -0.76
CA LYS A 174 -24.45 -1.89 -0.12
C LYS A 174 -23.97 -1.23 1.17
N CYS A 175 -22.84 -1.68 1.73
CA CYS A 175 -22.33 -1.21 3.01
C CYS A 175 -21.79 0.22 2.95
N ILE A 176 -21.39 0.71 1.77
CA ILE A 176 -20.86 2.07 1.58
C ILE A 176 -21.84 3.14 2.05
N THR A 177 -23.16 2.93 1.85
CA THR A 177 -24.17 3.91 2.25
C THR A 177 -24.19 4.12 3.77
N LYS A 178 -24.22 3.01 4.54
CA LYS A 178 -24.16 3.06 6.01
C LYS A 178 -22.82 3.59 6.49
N PHE A 179 -21.73 3.25 5.78
CA PHE A 179 -20.40 3.70 6.14
C PHE A 179 -20.20 5.22 6.09
N LYS A 180 -21.09 5.97 5.42
CA LYS A 180 -21.10 7.44 5.48
C LYS A 180 -21.30 8.01 6.89
N GLU A 181 -21.93 7.26 7.79
CA GLU A 181 -22.08 7.65 9.20
C GLU A 181 -20.70 7.75 9.90
N PHE A 182 -19.75 6.91 9.49
CA PHE A 182 -18.39 6.89 10.03
C PHE A 182 -17.41 7.72 9.18
N PHE A 183 -17.50 7.59 7.86
CA PHE A 183 -16.68 8.30 6.88
C PHE A 183 -17.57 8.97 5.85
N PRO A 184 -18.03 10.23 6.08
CA PRO A 184 -19.01 10.92 5.24
C PRO A 184 -18.60 11.02 3.76
N GLU A 185 -17.30 11.15 3.50
CA GLU A 185 -16.73 11.27 2.16
C GLU A 185 -16.61 9.94 1.41
N SER A 186 -16.96 8.81 2.04
CA SER A 186 -16.86 7.46 1.46
C SER A 186 -17.55 7.33 0.11
N GLY A 187 -18.70 7.98 -0.09
CA GLY A 187 -19.41 7.98 -1.37
C GLY A 187 -18.65 8.71 -2.48
N THR A 188 -18.06 9.86 -2.17
CA THR A 188 -17.23 10.63 -3.11
C THR A 188 -15.96 9.87 -3.47
N PHE A 189 -15.31 9.27 -2.47
CA PHE A 189 -14.15 8.39 -2.68
C PHE A 189 -14.50 7.20 -3.57
N TYR A 190 -15.59 6.50 -3.27
CA TYR A 190 -16.06 5.35 -4.04
C TYR A 190 -16.32 5.72 -5.51
N GLY A 191 -16.96 6.87 -5.74
CA GLY A 191 -17.20 7.39 -7.09
C GLY A 191 -15.91 7.67 -7.85
N ARG A 192 -14.92 8.30 -7.22
CA ARG A 192 -13.61 8.59 -7.84
C ARG A 192 -12.86 7.30 -8.20
N ILE A 193 -12.75 6.38 -7.25
CA ILE A 193 -12.04 5.10 -7.44
C ILE A 193 -12.69 4.29 -8.57
N ASN A 194 -14.03 4.25 -8.63
CA ASN A 194 -14.74 3.53 -9.68
C ASN A 194 -14.48 4.06 -11.08
N LYS A 195 -14.23 5.36 -11.26
CA LYS A 195 -13.93 5.92 -12.59
C LYS A 195 -12.69 5.28 -13.19
N TRP A 196 -11.64 5.13 -12.39
CA TRP A 196 -10.41 4.46 -12.78
C TRP A 196 -10.59 2.96 -12.92
N ALA A 197 -11.17 2.30 -11.91
CA ALA A 197 -11.31 0.84 -11.90
C ALA A 197 -12.18 0.29 -13.05
N HIS A 198 -13.16 1.07 -13.54
CA HIS A 198 -14.05 0.65 -14.63
C HIS A 198 -13.70 1.26 -15.99
N LEU A 199 -12.60 2.00 -16.11
CA LEU A 199 -12.23 2.70 -17.35
C LEU A 199 -13.37 3.59 -17.87
N ASP A 200 -13.87 4.47 -16.99
CA ASP A 200 -14.95 5.38 -17.34
C ASP A 200 -14.56 6.22 -18.57
N PRO A 201 -15.41 6.31 -19.62
CA PRO A 201 -15.12 7.10 -20.82
C PRO A 201 -14.68 8.55 -20.55
N PHE A 202 -15.09 9.14 -19.42
CA PHE A 202 -14.71 10.50 -19.04
C PHE A 202 -13.22 10.64 -18.65
N ILE A 203 -12.54 9.56 -18.30
CA ILE A 203 -11.11 9.58 -17.94
C ILE A 203 -10.20 9.09 -19.09
N VAL A 204 -10.76 8.72 -20.25
CA VAL A 204 -10.02 8.24 -21.44
C VAL A 204 -8.86 9.16 -21.81
N LYS A 205 -9.07 10.48 -21.79
CA LYS A 205 -8.01 11.47 -22.11
C LYS A 205 -6.81 11.44 -21.16
N GLN A 206 -6.95 10.82 -19.98
CA GLN A 206 -5.89 10.70 -18.98
C GLN A 206 -5.02 9.45 -19.20
N TYR A 207 -5.49 8.49 -19.99
CA TYR A 207 -4.73 7.27 -20.31
C TYR A 207 -4.61 6.96 -21.80
N GLU A 208 -5.19 7.76 -22.70
CA GLU A 208 -4.97 7.67 -24.13
C GLU A 208 -4.26 8.93 -24.63
N LYS A 209 -3.14 8.75 -25.33
CA LYS A 209 -2.50 9.80 -26.11
C LYS A 209 -2.79 9.55 -27.58
N PHE A 210 -3.56 10.45 -28.17
CA PHE A 210 -3.86 10.47 -29.60
C PHE A 210 -2.73 11.19 -30.34
N HIS A 211 -2.00 10.49 -31.20
CA HIS A 211 -1.01 11.09 -32.09
C HIS A 211 -1.13 10.47 -33.48
N ASN A 212 -1.39 11.30 -34.50
CA ASN A 212 -1.27 10.98 -35.93
C ASN A 212 -1.69 9.54 -36.28
N GLU A 213 -2.97 9.22 -36.07
CA GLU A 213 -3.61 7.92 -36.40
C GLU A 213 -3.30 6.74 -35.45
N GLN A 214 -2.49 6.94 -34.41
CA GLN A 214 -2.22 5.92 -33.38
C GLN A 214 -2.84 6.32 -32.03
N VAL A 215 -3.53 5.35 -31.42
CA VAL A 215 -4.01 5.44 -30.04
C VAL A 215 -3.01 4.71 -29.16
N SER A 216 -2.22 5.47 -28.41
CA SER A 216 -1.28 4.91 -27.43
C SER A 216 -1.92 4.90 -26.03
N VAL A 217 -1.95 3.73 -25.40
CA VAL A 217 -2.52 3.54 -24.06
C VAL A 217 -1.40 3.68 -23.01
N VAL A 218 -1.58 4.61 -22.09
CA VAL A 218 -0.74 4.81 -20.91
C VAL A 218 -0.96 3.64 -19.96
N ARG A 219 0.05 2.76 -19.86
CA ARG A 219 0.03 1.60 -18.97
C ARG A 219 0.54 1.90 -17.56
N ARG A 220 1.36 2.96 -17.44
CA ARG A 220 1.97 3.42 -16.20
C ARG A 220 2.02 4.94 -16.21
N SER A 221 1.73 5.56 -15.06
CA SER A 221 1.74 7.01 -14.91
C SER A 221 2.18 7.39 -13.51
N HIS A 222 3.35 8.00 -13.41
CA HIS A 222 3.85 8.60 -12.17
C HIS A 222 2.84 9.58 -11.57
N GLN A 223 2.38 10.55 -12.37
CA GLN A 223 1.46 11.59 -11.93
C GLN A 223 0.15 11.01 -11.39
N ASN A 224 -0.49 10.11 -12.15
CA ASN A 224 -1.78 9.59 -11.72
C ASN A 224 -1.60 8.62 -10.53
N SER A 225 -0.47 7.90 -10.46
CA SER A 225 -0.15 7.04 -9.32
C SER A 225 0.07 7.83 -8.03
N ARG A 226 0.43 9.12 -8.12
CA ARG A 226 0.40 10.00 -6.95
C ARG A 226 -1.01 10.15 -6.41
N GLU A 227 -2.00 10.42 -7.25
CA GLU A 227 -3.40 10.56 -6.81
C GLU A 227 -3.93 9.28 -6.15
N SER A 228 -3.63 8.11 -6.73
CA SER A 228 -3.97 6.82 -6.13
C SER A 228 -3.22 6.59 -4.82
N GLY A 229 -1.94 6.98 -4.73
CA GLY A 229 -1.18 6.97 -3.49
C GLY A 229 -1.83 7.79 -2.37
N GLY A 230 -2.32 9.00 -2.70
CA GLY A 230 -3.11 9.82 -1.78
C GLY A 230 -4.40 9.12 -1.32
N THR A 231 -5.06 8.37 -2.20
CA THR A 231 -6.20 7.51 -1.83
C THR A 231 -5.81 6.47 -0.78
N ILE A 232 -4.71 5.77 -1.00
CA ILE A 232 -4.23 4.72 -0.08
C ILE A 232 -3.86 5.32 1.28
N ILE A 233 -3.24 6.49 1.28
CA ILE A 233 -2.94 7.27 2.50
C ILE A 233 -4.24 7.54 3.29
N MET A 234 -5.27 8.05 2.63
CA MET A 234 -6.54 8.34 3.28
C MET A 234 -7.24 7.09 3.80
N LEU A 235 -7.26 6.00 3.02
CA LEU A 235 -7.83 4.73 3.47
C LEU A 235 -7.07 4.13 4.66
N SER A 236 -5.77 4.39 4.77
CA SER A 236 -4.95 3.96 5.91
C SER A 236 -5.36 4.68 7.21
N LEU A 237 -5.64 5.98 7.14
CA LEU A 237 -6.21 6.75 8.27
C LEU A 237 -7.58 6.23 8.68
N VAL A 238 -8.45 5.98 7.70
CA VAL A 238 -9.80 5.44 7.94
C VAL A 238 -9.72 4.05 8.57
N TYR A 239 -8.83 3.18 8.08
CA TYR A 239 -8.58 1.85 8.65
C TYR A 239 -8.15 1.94 10.12
N LEU A 240 -7.13 2.75 10.42
CA LEU A 240 -6.62 2.92 11.78
C LEU A 240 -7.73 3.39 12.74
N ASN A 241 -8.49 4.41 12.33
CA ASN A 241 -9.59 4.93 13.14
C ASN A 241 -10.70 3.89 13.33
N LEU A 242 -11.06 3.16 12.26
CA LEU A 242 -12.11 2.15 12.33
C LEU A 242 -11.74 1.00 13.27
N VAL A 243 -10.50 0.50 13.19
CA VAL A 243 -10.01 -0.54 14.10
C VAL A 243 -10.11 -0.07 15.56
N GLN A 244 -9.69 1.17 15.83
CA GLN A 244 -9.80 1.73 17.18
C GLN A 244 -11.25 1.87 17.64
N VAL A 245 -12.16 2.36 16.79
CA VAL A 245 -13.57 2.54 17.15
C VAL A 245 -14.27 1.21 17.40
N LEU A 246 -14.00 0.18 16.60
CA LEU A 246 -14.68 -1.10 16.73
C LEU A 246 -14.11 -2.00 17.84
N PHE A 247 -12.80 -1.91 18.12
CA PHE A 247 -12.11 -2.88 18.99
C PHE A 247 -11.31 -2.24 20.13
N SER A 248 -11.13 -0.92 20.14
CA SER A 248 -10.45 -0.18 21.22
C SER A 248 -9.08 -0.75 21.60
N ILE A 249 -8.30 -1.19 20.60
CA ILE A 249 -7.05 -1.93 20.83
C ILE A 249 -5.92 -1.09 21.45
N TYR A 250 -6.03 0.24 21.39
CA TYR A 250 -5.09 1.16 22.03
C TYR A 250 -5.79 2.05 23.06
N LYS A 251 -5.04 2.46 24.09
CA LYS A 251 -5.44 3.56 24.97
C LYS A 251 -5.48 4.87 24.17
N LYS A 252 -6.30 5.82 24.62
CA LYS A 252 -6.53 7.09 23.92
C LYS A 252 -5.23 7.82 23.55
N ASP A 253 -4.28 7.94 24.48
CA ASP A 253 -3.03 8.67 24.24
C ASP A 253 -2.10 7.94 23.26
N ASP A 254 -2.06 6.61 23.33
CA ASP A 254 -1.24 5.79 22.43
C ASP A 254 -1.83 5.78 21.01
N PHE A 255 -3.16 5.73 20.91
CA PHE A 255 -3.88 5.90 19.66
C PHE A 255 -3.61 7.26 19.04
N GLN A 256 -3.70 8.34 19.81
CA GLN A 256 -3.48 9.69 19.29
C GLN A 256 -2.06 9.84 18.72
N LYS A 257 -1.03 9.37 19.44
CA LYS A 257 0.36 9.37 18.93
C LYS A 257 0.50 8.59 17.63
N LEU A 258 -0.17 7.44 17.52
CA LEU A 258 -0.14 6.62 16.31
C LEU A 258 -0.87 7.30 15.15
N PHE A 259 -2.00 7.92 15.42
CA PHE A 259 -2.82 8.65 14.46
C PHE A 259 -2.10 9.91 13.96
N ASP A 260 -1.45 10.67 14.86
CA ASP A 260 -0.65 11.84 14.51
C ASP A 260 0.54 11.46 13.64
N LYS A 261 1.22 10.34 13.96
CA LYS A 261 2.30 9.80 13.14
C LYS A 261 1.83 9.38 11.75
N LEU A 262 0.64 8.79 11.65
CA LEU A 262 0.09 8.43 10.33
C LEU A 262 -0.36 9.67 9.55
N SER A 263 -0.91 10.67 10.25
CA SER A 263 -1.32 11.95 9.67
C SER A 263 -0.13 12.78 9.20
N SER A 264 1.05 12.69 9.83
CA SER A 264 2.23 13.41 9.39
C SER A 264 2.74 12.96 8.01
N PHE A 265 2.59 11.67 7.67
CA PHE A 265 2.88 11.18 6.31
C PHE A 265 1.94 11.80 5.27
N ARG A 266 0.66 11.99 5.61
CA ARG A 266 -0.28 12.70 4.75
C ARG A 266 0.14 14.15 4.55
N ASN A 267 0.47 14.85 5.63
CA ASN A 267 0.88 16.25 5.57
C ASN A 267 2.15 16.44 4.72
N SER A 268 3.16 15.58 4.92
CA SER A 268 4.38 15.57 4.10
C SER A 268 4.03 15.43 2.62
N TYR A 269 3.19 14.44 2.27
CA TYR A 269 2.77 14.22 0.90
C TYR A 269 2.00 15.42 0.29
N GLU A 270 1.13 16.07 1.07
CA GLU A 270 0.40 17.27 0.62
C GLU A 270 1.31 18.49 0.44
N GLU A 271 2.37 18.62 1.24
CA GLU A 271 3.41 19.64 1.05
C GLU A 271 4.18 19.41 -0.25
N ASP A 272 4.59 18.16 -0.52
CA ASP A 272 5.30 17.80 -1.76
C ASP A 272 4.45 18.00 -3.02
N LEU A 273 3.14 17.76 -2.94
CA LEU A 273 2.23 18.08 -4.06
C LEU A 273 2.17 19.57 -4.38
N LYS A 274 2.33 20.44 -3.37
CA LYS A 274 2.29 21.90 -3.56
C LYS A 274 3.61 22.45 -4.09
N SER A 275 4.74 21.78 -3.86
CA SER A 275 6.03 22.22 -4.39
C SER A 275 6.24 21.91 -5.87
N ASP A 276 5.43 20.99 -6.42
CA ASP A 276 5.52 20.56 -7.83
C ASP A 276 4.57 21.33 -8.78
N LEU A 277 3.81 22.30 -8.26
CA LEU A 277 2.89 23.19 -9.01
C LEU A 277 3.44 24.61 -9.11
#